data_AF-A0A1Q8T826-F1
#
_entry.id   AF-A0A1Q8T826-F1
#
_cell.length_a   1.000
_cell.length_b   1.000
_cell.length_c   1.000
_cell.angle_alpha   90.00
_cell.angle_beta   90.00
_cell.angle_gamma   90.00
#
_symmetry.space_group_name_H-M   'P 1'
#
loop_
_entity.id
_entity.type
_entity.pdbx_description
1 polymer ?
#
loop_
_entity_poly.entity_id
_entity_poly.type
_entity_poly.pdbx_seq_one_letter_code
_entity_poly.pdbx_strand_id
1 'polypeptide(L)' 'MNHWKLSDDPHAEREASKYDNPVPSREYLFARLEEYGKPITPEDLSRMLAVDDEERLEGVRRRLAA' A
#
# COMPACT_ATOMS: atom_id res chain seq x y z
N MET A 1 -6.27 13.41 -3.67
CA MET A 1 -6.23 12.00 -3.25
C MET A 1 -5.42 11.23 -4.26
N ASN A 2 -4.33 10.58 -3.85
CA ASN A 2 -3.67 9.58 -4.71
C ASN A 2 -4.55 8.32 -4.69
N HIS A 3 -4.73 7.70 -5.84
CA HIS A 3 -5.45 6.43 -5.94
C HIS A 3 -4.41 5.41 -6.34
N TRP A 4 -4.06 4.50 -5.44
CA TRP A 4 -3.16 3.42 -5.78
C TRP A 4 -3.81 2.52 -6.82
N LYS A 5 -3.06 2.22 -7.88
CA LYS A 5 -3.42 1.23 -8.89
C LYS A 5 -2.29 0.22 -9.00
N LEU A 6 -2.61 -1.00 -9.44
CA LEU A 6 -1.61 -2.02 -9.74
C LEU A 6 -0.52 -1.50 -10.69
N SER A 7 -0.89 -0.65 -11.66
CA SER A 7 0.05 -0.08 -12.62
C SER A 7 1.08 0.88 -12.03
N ASP A 8 0.82 1.45 -10.84
CA ASP A 8 1.76 2.33 -10.14
C ASP A 8 2.83 1.54 -9.36
N ASP A 9 2.61 0.23 -9.16
CA ASP A 9 3.52 -0.64 -8.42
C ASP A 9 3.92 -1.84 -9.29
N PRO A 10 5.16 -1.89 -9.81
CA PRO A 10 5.62 -2.95 -10.71
C PRO A 10 5.60 -4.35 -10.06
N HIS A 11 5.49 -4.41 -8.73
CA HIS A 11 5.38 -5.64 -7.96
C HIS A 11 3.92 -6.01 -7.59
N ALA A 12 2.97 -5.08 -7.73
CA ALA A 12 1.57 -5.31 -7.37
C ALA A 12 0.90 -6.33 -8.30
N GLU A 13 1.24 -6.35 -9.60
CA GLU A 13 0.69 -7.33 -10.54
C GLU A 13 1.02 -8.78 -10.14
N ARG A 14 2.18 -9.02 -9.53
CA ARG A 14 2.55 -10.36 -9.04
C ARG A 14 1.71 -10.78 -7.84
N GLU A 15 1.41 -9.84 -6.94
CA GLU A 15 0.58 -10.10 -5.77
C GLU A 15 -0.89 -10.25 -6.16
N ALA A 16 -1.38 -9.43 -7.11
CA ALA A 16 -2.74 -9.51 -7.64
C ALA A 16 -3.03 -10.81 -8.39
N SER A 17 -2.01 -11.43 -8.98
CA SER A 17 -2.17 -12.75 -9.58
C SER A 17 -2.25 -13.88 -8.55
N LYS A 18 -1.85 -13.64 -7.29
CA LYS A 18 -1.80 -14.65 -6.22
C LYS A 18 -2.90 -14.48 -5.17
N TYR A 19 -3.34 -13.26 -4.96
CA TYR A 19 -4.30 -12.88 -3.93
C TYR A 19 -5.46 -12.14 -4.57
N ASP A 20 -6.69 -12.48 -4.15
CA ASP A 20 -7.92 -11.83 -4.62
C ASP A 20 -7.96 -10.34 -4.23
N ASN A 21 -7.24 -9.99 -3.16
CA ASN A 21 -7.16 -8.64 -2.62
C ASN A 21 -5.72 -8.12 -2.59
N PRO A 22 -5.19 -7.65 -3.74
CA PRO A 22 -3.84 -7.11 -3.80
C PRO A 22 -3.72 -5.83 -2.99
N VAL A 23 -2.52 -5.63 -2.49
CA VAL A 23 -2.13 -4.53 -1.61
C VAL A 23 -0.83 -3.96 -2.12
N PRO A 24 -0.55 -2.66 -1.89
CA PRO A 24 0.66 -2.03 -2.36
C PRO A 24 1.90 -2.78 -1.86
N SER A 25 2.89 -2.97 -2.72
CA SER A 25 4.16 -3.58 -2.32
C SER A 25 4.89 -2.71 -1.30
N ARG A 26 5.75 -3.34 -0.52
CA ARG A 26 6.54 -2.66 0.50
C ARG A 26 7.36 -1.51 -0.09
N GLU A 27 7.98 -1.71 -1.26
CA GLU A 27 8.76 -0.67 -1.95
C GLU A 27 7.92 0.55 -2.32
N TYR A 28 6.69 0.35 -2.81
CA TYR A 28 5.77 1.44 -3.09
C TYR A 28 5.35 2.19 -1.82
N LEU A 29 5.08 1.46 -0.73
CA LEU A 29 4.77 2.07 0.56
C LEU A 29 5.94 2.92 1.08
N PHE A 30 7.18 2.41 1.01
CA PHE A 30 8.37 3.18 1.40
C PHE A 30 8.59 4.39 0.50
N ALA A 31 8.46 4.25 -0.82
CA ALA A 31 8.59 5.38 -1.73
C ALA A 31 7.58 6.50 -1.42
N ARG A 32 6.34 6.13 -1.05
CA ARG A 32 5.32 7.10 -0.61
C ARG A 32 5.59 7.69 0.76
N LEU A 33 6.14 6.92 1.68
CA LEU A 33 6.60 7.43 2.98
C LEU A 33 7.75 8.44 2.81
N GLU A 34 8.71 8.15 1.93
CA GLU A 34 9.82 9.03 1.60
C GLU A 34 9.34 10.31 0.90
N GLU A 35 8.43 10.18 -0.07
CA GLU A 35 7.81 11.32 -0.76
C GLU A 35 6.99 12.20 0.21
N TYR A 36 6.31 11.59 1.18
CA TYR A 36 5.55 12.29 2.20
C TYR A 36 6.47 13.03 3.20
N GLY A 37 7.69 12.53 3.42
CA GLY A 37 8.74 13.20 4.20
C GLY A 37 8.44 13.37 5.69
N LYS A 38 7.39 12.72 6.20
CA LYS A 38 6.94 12.78 7.60
C LYS A 38 6.50 11.41 8.08
N PRO A 39 6.59 11.12 9.38
CA PRO A 39 6.00 9.91 9.95
C PRO A 39 4.48 9.95 9.77
N ILE A 40 3.93 8.87 9.25
CA ILE A 40 2.50 8.69 9.01
C ILE A 40 2.10 7.26 9.41
N THR A 41 0.87 7.10 9.88
CA THR A 41 0.36 5.79 10.25
C THR A 41 0.04 4.94 9.01
N PRO A 42 0.09 3.60 9.13
CA PRO A 42 -0.31 2.69 8.05
C PRO A 42 -1.73 2.97 7.54
N GLU A 43 -2.64 3.34 8.45
CA GLU A 43 -4.04 3.65 8.15
C GLU A 43 -4.18 4.92 7.31
N ASP A 44 -3.44 5.98 7.67
CA ASP A 44 -3.49 7.25 6.95
C ASP A 44 -2.79 7.13 5.59
N LEU A 45 -1.68 6.37 5.52
CA LEU A 45 -1.03 6.02 4.25
C LEU A 45 -1.98 5.22 3.35
N SER A 46 -2.70 4.25 3.90
CA SER A 46 -3.67 3.46 3.13
C SER A 46 -4.83 4.32 2.62
N ARG A 47 -5.39 5.20 3.46
CA ARG A 47 -6.39 6.20 3.03
C ARG A 47 -5.88 7.13 1.93
N MET A 48 -4.62 7.57 2.02
CA MET A 48 -3.99 8.38 0.97
C MET A 48 -3.83 7.62 -0.35
N LEU A 49 -3.79 6.29 -0.30
CA LEU A 49 -3.76 5.40 -1.45
C LEU A 49 -5.16 4.94 -1.90
N ALA A 50 -6.23 5.47 -1.28
CA ALA A 50 -7.61 5.03 -1.47
C ALA A 50 -7.82 3.54 -1.14
N VAL A 51 -7.04 3.03 -0.19
CA VAL A 51 -7.17 1.69 0.40
C VAL A 51 -7.90 1.85 1.73
N ASP A 52 -9.21 1.59 1.73
CA ASP A 52 -10.07 1.67 2.92
C ASP A 52 -10.60 0.30 3.38
N ASP A 53 -10.23 -0.76 2.66
CA ASP A 53 -10.68 -2.13 2.92
C ASP A 53 -9.91 -2.72 4.11
N GLU A 54 -10.61 -3.28 5.11
CA GLU A 54 -10.00 -3.77 6.36
C GLU A 54 -8.93 -4.83 6.12
N GLU A 55 -9.16 -5.75 5.17
CA GLU A 55 -8.19 -6.79 4.81
C GLU A 55 -6.94 -6.19 4.17
N ARG A 56 -7.10 -5.16 3.33
CA ARG A 56 -5.98 -4.46 2.71
C ARG A 56 -5.21 -3.60 3.71
N LEU A 57 -5.91 -2.94 4.63
CA LEU A 57 -5.33 -2.18 5.72
C LEU A 57 -4.44 -3.08 6.59
N GLU A 58 -4.91 -4.28 6.94
CA GLU A 58 -4.12 -5.26 7.66
C GLU A 58 -2.91 -5.73 6.84
N GLY A 59 -3.09 -5.94 5.53
CA GLY A 59 -2.00 -6.28 4.61
C GLY A 59 -0.90 -5.22 4.54
N VAL A 60 -1.26 -3.93 4.53
CA VAL A 60 -0.30 -2.80 4.58
C VAL A 60 0.36 -2.74 5.95
N ARG A 61 -0.41 -2.86 7.04
CA ARG A 61 0.11 -2.84 8.42
C ARG A 61 1.13 -3.94 8.67
N ARG A 62 0.85 -5.17 8.20
CA ARG A 62 1.81 -6.29 8.28
C ARG A 62 3.07 -6.02 7.47
N ARG A 63 2.97 -5.42 6.27
CA ARG A 63 4.13 -5.08 5.42
C ARG A 63 5.03 -4.00 6.02
N LEU A 64 4.44 -3.05 6.74
CA LEU A 64 5.19 -1.99 7.43
C LEU A 64 5.78 -2.45 8.78
N ALA A 65 5.22 -3.50 9.38
CA ALA A 65 5.69 -4.07 10.64
C ALA A 65 6.74 -5.19 10.49
N ALA A 66 6.95 -5.70 9.28
CA ALA A 66 7.82 -6.84 8.96
C ALA A 66 9.27 -6.46 8.64
#